data_AF-A0A9E3QBM2-F1
#
_entry.id   AF-A0A9E3QBM2-F1
#
_cell.length_a   1.000
_cell.length_b   1.000
_cell.length_c   1.000
_cell.angle_alpha   90.00
_cell.angle_beta   90.00
_cell.angle_gamma   90.00
#
_symmetry.space_group_name_H-M   'P 1'
#
loop_
_entity.id
_entity.type
_entity.pdbx_description
1 polymer ?
#
loop_
_entity_poly.entity_id
_entity_poly.type
_entity_poly.pdbx_seq_one_letter_code
_entity_poly.pdbx_strand_id
1 'polypeptide(L)'
;MAAAPSGFTTITPIRKDQSLGIYLTDWGDNAKAVAKKDINLLVWKGDEIKIVNDLNTLATPQPANTPVGSVTVRSGKVSVSSGLVLDQELTGPPLSWRFTR
;
A
#
# COMPACT_ATOMS: atom_id res chain seq x y z
N MET A 1 21.87 26.94 -15.97
CA MET A 1 21.37 25.58 -15.66
C MET A 1 21.60 25.34 -14.17
N ALA A 2 20.55 25.34 -13.35
CA ALA A 2 20.70 25.18 -11.90
C ALA A 2 21.04 23.71 -11.59
N ALA A 3 22.26 23.47 -11.10
CA ALA A 3 22.68 22.17 -10.60
C ALA A 3 21.94 21.87 -9.30
N ALA A 4 21.30 20.70 -9.20
CA ALA A 4 20.70 20.25 -7.95
C ALA A 4 21.78 20.22 -6.86
N PRO A 5 21.51 20.69 -5.62
CA PRO A 5 22.50 20.68 -4.55
C PRO A 5 22.95 19.24 -4.28
N SER A 6 24.26 19.04 -4.11
CA SER A 6 24.98 17.76 -4.03
C SER A 6 24.66 16.88 -2.79
N GLY A 7 23.50 17.07 -2.16
CA GLY A 7 23.05 16.30 -1.00
C GLY A 7 21.64 15.69 -1.13
N PHE A 8 20.90 16.00 -2.19
CA PHE A 8 19.58 15.42 -2.42
C PHE A 8 19.65 14.21 -3.37
N THR A 9 18.93 13.15 -3.03
CA THR A 9 18.73 12.01 -3.90
C THR A 9 17.24 11.72 -4.02
N THR A 10 16.77 11.51 -5.26
CA THR A 10 15.40 11.06 -5.49
C THR A 10 15.37 9.56 -5.36
N ILE A 11 14.53 9.07 -4.46
CA ILE A 11 14.26 7.64 -4.31
C ILE A 11 12.79 7.36 -4.57
N THR A 12 12.50 6.14 -5.02
CA THR A 12 11.13 5.62 -5.19
C THR A 12 10.92 4.48 -4.20
N PRO A 13 10.66 4.79 -2.92
CA PRO A 13 10.52 3.78 -1.87
C PRO A 13 9.31 2.87 -2.10
N ILE A 14 8.22 3.40 -2.70
CA ILE A 14 7.02 2.65 -3.04
C ILE A 14 6.73 2.80 -4.54
N ARG A 15 6.53 1.68 -5.23
CA ARG A 15 6.10 1.64 -6.63
C ARG A 15 4.61 1.36 -6.75
N LYS A 16 4.01 1.79 -7.85
CA LYS A 16 2.68 1.34 -8.26
C LYS A 16 2.64 -0.20 -8.27
N ASP A 17 1.53 -0.77 -7.81
CA ASP A 17 1.27 -2.21 -7.74
C ASP A 17 2.21 -2.98 -6.77
N GLN A 18 3.02 -2.27 -5.99
CA GLN A 18 3.80 -2.88 -4.91
C GLN A 18 2.87 -3.33 -3.80
N SER A 19 2.95 -4.62 -3.44
CA SER A 19 2.21 -5.18 -2.31
C SER A 19 2.76 -4.66 -0.98
N LEU A 20 1.87 -4.09 -0.18
CA LEU A 20 2.15 -3.51 1.13
C LEU A 20 1.35 -4.19 2.26
N GLY A 21 0.57 -5.19 1.90
CA GLY A 21 -0.21 -6.02 2.81
C GLY A 21 -0.93 -7.13 2.07
N ILE A 22 -1.39 -8.12 2.83
CA ILE A 22 -2.18 -9.25 2.35
C ILE A 22 -3.40 -9.37 3.24
N TYR A 23 -4.58 -9.41 2.63
CA TYR A 23 -5.83 -9.81 3.27
C TYR A 23 -6.01 -11.31 3.10
N LEU A 24 -6.25 -11.98 4.21
CA LEU A 24 -6.58 -13.39 4.28
C LEU A 24 -8.00 -13.49 4.84
N THR A 25 -8.87 -14.22 4.16
CA THR A 25 -10.21 -14.48 4.66
C THR A 25 -10.26 -15.83 5.38
N ASP A 26 -11.19 -15.96 6.33
CA ASP A 26 -11.39 -17.21 7.07
C ASP A 26 -11.86 -18.38 6.18
N TRP A 27 -12.36 -18.10 4.98
CA TRP A 27 -12.78 -19.10 4.00
C TRP A 27 -11.72 -19.41 2.94
N GLY A 28 -10.49 -18.93 3.11
CA GLY A 28 -9.34 -19.28 2.28
C GLY A 28 -9.15 -18.40 1.03
N ASP A 29 -9.92 -17.32 0.90
CA ASP A 29 -9.70 -16.31 -0.14
C ASP A 29 -8.61 -15.33 0.29
N ASN A 30 -7.91 -14.73 -0.67
CA ASN A 30 -6.84 -13.78 -0.37
C ASN A 30 -6.74 -12.67 -1.41
N ALA A 31 -6.42 -11.47 -0.96
CA ALA A 31 -6.16 -10.34 -1.84
C ALA A 31 -5.03 -9.47 -1.31
N LYS A 32 -4.27 -8.87 -2.21
CA LYS A 32 -3.13 -8.03 -1.85
C LYS A 32 -3.55 -6.57 -1.80
N ALA A 33 -3.10 -5.87 -0.76
CA ALA A 33 -3.14 -4.42 -0.72
C ALA A 33 -1.95 -3.88 -1.50
N VAL A 34 -2.20 -3.20 -2.62
CA VAL A 34 -1.18 -2.65 -3.50
C VAL A 34 -1.24 -1.13 -3.56
N ALA A 35 -0.09 -0.48 -3.75
CA ALA A 35 -0.03 0.96 -3.90
C ALA A 35 -0.66 1.41 -5.22
N LYS A 36 -1.61 2.34 -5.16
CA LYS A 36 -2.31 2.88 -6.34
C LYS A 36 -1.39 3.68 -7.27
N LYS A 37 -0.35 4.30 -6.70
CA LYS A 37 0.62 5.17 -7.38
C LYS A 37 2.00 5.02 -6.76
N ASP A 38 3.03 5.29 -7.56
CA ASP A 38 4.40 5.46 -7.10
C ASP A 38 4.54 6.64 -6.14
N ILE A 39 5.42 6.48 -5.15
CA ILE A 39 5.84 7.53 -4.25
C ILE A 39 7.29 7.85 -4.58
N ASN A 40 7.51 9.02 -5.17
CA ASN A 40 8.83 9.57 -5.41
C ASN A 40 9.12 10.61 -4.33
N LEU A 41 10.23 10.45 -3.62
CA LEU A 41 10.62 11.34 -2.54
C LEU A 41 12.04 11.84 -2.77
N LEU A 42 12.20 13.15 -2.67
CA LEU A 42 13.51 13.78 -2.63
C LEU A 42 13.99 13.76 -1.18
N VAL A 43 15.00 12.95 -0.90
CA VAL A 43 15.54 12.77 0.45
C VAL A 43 16.96 13.30 0.54
N TRP A 44 17.34 13.76 1.73
CA TRP A 44 18.73 14.09 2.01
C TRP A 44 19.53 12.81 2.22
N LYS A 45 20.79 12.80 1.76
CA LYS A 45 21.70 11.69 2.00
C LYS A 45 21.96 11.55 3.51
N GLY A 46 21.45 10.47 4.11
CA GLY A 46 21.57 10.18 5.55
C GLY A 46 20.28 10.39 6.34
N ASP A 47 19.20 10.84 5.71
CA ASP A 47 17.89 10.99 6.37
C ASP A 47 17.21 9.63 6.57
N GLU A 48 16.56 9.43 7.72
CA GLU A 48 15.87 8.18 8.04
C GLU A 48 14.50 8.13 7.34
N ILE A 49 14.31 7.12 6.49
CA ILE A 49 13.07 6.92 5.75
C ILE A 49 12.14 6.05 6.59
N LYS A 50 10.99 6.60 6.99
CA LYS A 50 9.93 5.88 7.70
C LYS A 50 8.77 5.60 6.78
N ILE A 51 8.39 4.33 6.66
CA ILE A 51 7.22 3.90 5.89
C ILE A 51 6.16 3.46 6.90
N VAL A 52 5.01 4.11 6.87
CA VAL A 52 3.87 3.80 7.74
C VAL A 52 2.74 3.30 6.86
N ASN A 53 2.35 2.05 7.06
CA ASN A 53 1.25 1.42 6.34
C ASN A 53 0.03 1.44 7.25
N ASP A 54 -1.07 2.01 6.77
CA ASP A 54 -2.35 2.02 7.46
C ASP A 54 -3.35 1.24 6.59
N LEU A 55 -3.72 0.06 7.07
CA LEU A 55 -4.65 -0.84 6.40
C LEU A 55 -5.94 -0.92 7.20
N ASN A 56 -7.07 -0.68 6.52
CA ASN A 56 -8.37 -0.78 7.13
C ASN A 56 -8.83 -2.23 7.17
N THR A 57 -9.64 -2.56 8.18
CA THR A 57 -10.44 -3.79 8.16
C THR A 57 -11.53 -3.64 7.11
N LEU A 58 -11.74 -4.66 6.29
CA LEU A 58 -12.72 -4.65 5.20
C LEU A 58 -13.78 -5.71 5.44
N ALA A 59 -15.03 -5.38 5.11
CA ALA A 59 -16.11 -6.35 5.02
C ALA A 59 -16.18 -6.88 3.58
N THR A 60 -16.32 -8.19 3.42
CA THR A 60 -16.47 -8.84 2.11
C THR A 60 -17.95 -8.96 1.69
N PRO A 61 -18.29 -9.01 0.39
CA PRO A 61 -17.38 -8.95 -0.76
C PRO A 61 -16.91 -7.53 -1.09
N GLN A 62 -15.70 -7.40 -1.66
CA GLN A 62 -15.16 -6.14 -2.17
C GLN A 62 -14.63 -6.33 -3.60
N PRO A 63 -14.93 -5.42 -4.54
CA PRO A 63 -14.35 -5.50 -5.88
C PRO A 63 -12.85 -5.20 -5.88
N ALA A 64 -12.17 -5.57 -6.97
CA ALA A 64 -10.81 -5.12 -7.22
C ALA A 64 -10.73 -3.59 -7.27
N ASN A 65 -9.56 -3.02 -6.96
CA ASN A 65 -9.31 -1.57 -6.86
C ASN A 65 -10.08 -0.84 -5.74
N THR A 66 -10.77 -1.55 -4.85
CA THR A 66 -11.35 -0.94 -3.64
C THR A 66 -10.26 -0.31 -2.79
N PRO A 67 -10.44 0.93 -2.30
CA PRO A 67 -9.50 1.56 -1.39
C PRO A 67 -9.48 0.84 -0.03
N VAL A 68 -8.29 0.39 0.38
CA VAL A 68 -8.10 -0.43 1.59
C VAL A 68 -7.27 0.24 2.67
N GLY A 69 -6.84 1.47 2.43
CA GLY A 69 -6.00 2.21 3.36
C GLY A 69 -5.07 3.17 2.64
N SER A 70 -3.98 3.51 3.30
CA SER A 70 -2.97 4.42 2.77
C SER A 70 -1.58 4.07 3.29
N VAL A 71 -0.58 4.32 2.45
CA VAL A 71 0.83 4.22 2.85
C VAL A 71 1.40 5.63 2.86
N THR A 72 2.01 6.00 3.99
CA THR A 72 2.68 7.28 4.16
C THR A 72 4.16 7.05 4.30
N VAL A 73 4.95 7.65 3.40
CA VAL A 73 6.40 7.67 3.50
C VAL A 73 6.84 9.03 4.03
N ARG A 74 7.69 9.01 5.06
CA ARG A 74 8.23 10.20 5.71
C ARG A 74 9.76 10.19 5.64
N SER A 75 10.35 11.33 5.32
CA SER A 75 11.78 11.61 5.42
C SER A 75 11.93 13.03 5.98
N GLY A 76 12.47 13.12 7.19
CA GLY A 76 12.63 14.37 7.92
C GLY A 76 11.30 15.14 8.06
N LYS A 77 11.20 16.28 7.37
CA LYS A 77 10.00 17.14 7.36
C LYS A 77 9.06 16.89 6.17
N VAL A 78 9.45 16.04 5.22
CA VAL A 78 8.67 15.75 4.01
C VAL A 78 7.92 14.44 4.21
N SER A 79 6.63 14.45 3.91
CA SER A 79 5.80 13.26 3.91
C SER A 79 4.95 13.19 2.65
N VAL A 80 4.93 12.03 2.00
CA VAL A 80 4.10 11.75 0.83
C VAL A 80 3.28 10.50 1.11
N SER A 81 2.00 10.54 0.74
CA SER A 81 1.08 9.43 0.94
C SER A 81 0.51 8.94 -0.39
N SER A 82 0.30 7.63 -0.50
CA SER A 82 -0.37 6.97 -1.62
C SER A 82 -1.49 6.09 -1.08
N GLY A 83 -2.62 6.09 -1.79
CA GLY A 83 -3.74 5.20 -1.45
C GLY A 83 -3.37 3.75 -1.73
N LEU A 84 -3.79 2.86 -0.84
CA LEU A 84 -3.72 1.41 -1.03
C LEU A 84 -5.04 0.93 -1.61
N VAL A 85 -4.97 0.03 -2.58
CA VAL A 85 -6.14 -0.59 -3.20
C VAL A 85 -5.99 -2.10 -3.24
N LEU A 86 -7.10 -2.83 -3.38
CA LEU A 86 -7.03 -4.26 -3.66
C LEU A 86 -6.54 -4.53 -5.07
N ASP A 87 -5.59 -5.46 -5.19
CA ASP A 87 -5.12 -6.02 -6.46
C ASP A 87 -6.21 -6.83 -7.17
N GLN A 88 -6.98 -7.61 -6.40
CA GLN A 88 -8.04 -8.48 -6.90
C GLN A 88 -9.30 -8.35 -6.04
N GLU A 89 -10.43 -8.83 -6.54
CA GLU A 89 -11.66 -8.85 -5.75
C GLU A 89 -11.55 -9.81 -4.57
N LEU A 90 -12.14 -9.43 -3.44
CA LEU A 90 -12.35 -10.29 -2.29
C LEU A 90 -13.76 -10.82 -2.36
N THR A 91 -13.88 -12.12 -2.61
CA THR A 91 -15.18 -12.79 -2.72
C THR A 91 -15.72 -13.07 -1.32
N GLY A 92 -17.03 -12.96 -1.15
CA GLY A 92 -17.70 -13.34 0.10
C GLY A 92 -17.58 -14.84 0.40
N PRO A 93 -17.90 -15.27 1.63
CA PRO A 93 -17.81 -16.67 2.02
C PRO A 93 -18.70 -17.55 1.13
N PRO A 94 -18.17 -18.63 0.54
CA PRO A 94 -18.98 -19.54 -0.26
C PRO A 94 -19.99 -20.26 0.63
N LEU A 95 -21.12 -20.66 0.04
CA LEU A 95 -22.18 -21.37 0.78
C LEU A 95 -21.66 -22.65 1.45
N SER A 96 -20.74 -23.36 0.80
CA SER A 96 -20.08 -24.57 1.35
C SER A 96 -19.30 -24.30 2.64
N TRP A 97 -18.70 -23.12 2.80
CA TRP A 97 -17.97 -22.76 4.03
C TRP A 97 -18.89 -22.75 5.25
N ARG A 98 -20.16 -22.35 5.08
CA ARG A 98 -21.15 -22.39 6.16
C ARG A 98 -21.48 -23.81 6.62
N PHE A 99 -21.31 -24.82 5.76
CA PHE A 99 -21.58 -26.22 6.08
C PHE A 99 -20.35 -27.00 6.55
N THR A 100 -19.16 -26.40 6.45
CA THR A 100 -17.89 -27.05 6.82
C THR A 100 -17.34 -26.52 8.17
N ARG A 101 -18.09 -25.63 8.84
CA ARG A 101 -17.79 -25.10 10.19
C ARG A 101 -18.49 -25.92 11.27
#